data_AF-A0A0H2S329-F1
#
_entry.id   AF-A0A0H2S329-F1
#
_cell.length_a   1.000
_cell.length_b   1.000
_cell.length_c   1.000
_cell.angle_alpha   90.00
_cell.angle_beta   90.00
_cell.angle_gamma   90.00
#
_symmetry.space_group_name_H-M   'P 1'
#
loop_
_entity.id
_entity.type
_entity.pdbx_description
1 polymer ?
#
loop_
_entity_poly.entity_id
_entity_poly.type
_entity_poly.pdbx_seq_one_letter_code
_entity_poly.pdbx_strand_id
1 'polypeptide(L)'
;MPACVLVKLDRTKVGKLPGLEEGVVPITPIEKPFTCMVGEESRGFTRYQLPMTGADAFTDYRSQGQTIVYVILDLATPPSGGPLTLFNLYVALSRSRGASTVRLLRDFSPALLMSSIDPYLAEEDKRLDELNEETKRRGFKCWSPALKPTVLESCVLQIGDSISIMRHELTMR
;
A
#
# COMPACT_ATOMS: atom_id res chain seq x y z
N MET A 1 -25.47 19.45 -1.47
CA MET A 1 -24.98 18.08 -1.75
C MET A 1 -26.05 17.35 -2.55
N PRO A 2 -25.73 16.57 -3.59
CA PRO A 2 -26.74 15.83 -4.35
C PRO A 2 -27.46 14.81 -3.46
N ALA A 3 -28.73 14.54 -3.78
CA ALA A 3 -29.55 13.57 -3.03
C ALA A 3 -29.02 12.13 -3.17
N CYS A 4 -28.46 11.81 -4.33
CA CYS A 4 -27.71 10.58 -4.57
C CYS A 4 -26.77 10.74 -5.77
N VAL A 5 -25.86 9.79 -5.93
CA VAL A 5 -25.08 9.58 -7.16
C VAL A 5 -25.40 8.20 -7.70
N LEU A 6 -25.73 8.11 -8.99
CA LEU A 6 -25.96 6.82 -9.66
C LEU A 6 -24.62 6.26 -10.14
N VAL A 7 -24.29 5.04 -9.74
CA VAL A 7 -23.06 4.35 -10.14
C VAL A 7 -23.41 3.06 -10.86
N LYS A 8 -22.84 2.87 -12.05
CA LYS A 8 -22.95 1.63 -12.82
C LYS A 8 -21.82 0.70 -12.41
N LEU A 9 -22.19 -0.50 -11.96
CA LEU A 9 -21.25 -1.53 -11.49
C LEU A 9 -21.29 -2.72 -12.45
N ASP A 10 -20.11 -3.14 -12.92
CA ASP A 10 -19.98 -4.33 -13.78
C ASP A 10 -20.37 -5.62 -13.05
N ARG A 11 -20.19 -5.63 -11.72
CA ARG A 11 -20.54 -6.74 -10.85
C ARG A 11 -21.26 -6.22 -9.62
N THR A 12 -22.50 -6.64 -9.44
CA THR A 12 -23.29 -6.34 -8.25
C THR A 12 -24.15 -7.53 -7.86
N LYS A 13 -24.40 -7.70 -6.56
CA LYS A 13 -25.40 -8.65 -6.04
C LYS A 13 -26.80 -8.03 -5.96
N VAL A 14 -26.90 -6.71 -6.13
CA VAL A 14 -28.16 -5.98 -6.10
C VAL A 14 -28.89 -6.25 -7.41
N GLY A 15 -30.11 -6.76 -7.32
CA GLY A 15 -30.97 -6.95 -8.51
C GLY A 15 -31.32 -5.61 -9.18
N LYS A 16 -31.88 -5.68 -10.39
CA LYS A 16 -32.30 -4.47 -11.12
C LYS A 16 -33.32 -3.68 -10.31
N LEU A 17 -33.01 -2.40 -10.06
CA LEU A 17 -33.89 -1.49 -9.35
C LEU A 17 -34.96 -0.93 -10.30
N PRO A 18 -36.22 -0.74 -9.84
CA PRO A 18 -37.27 -0.14 -10.67
C PRO A 18 -36.87 1.25 -11.18
N GLY A 19 -37.06 1.48 -12.48
CA GLY A 19 -36.74 2.76 -13.12
C GLY A 19 -35.24 3.00 -13.39
N LEU A 20 -34.37 2.03 -13.08
CA LEU A 20 -32.93 2.10 -13.34
C LEU A 20 -32.47 0.98 -14.28
N GLU A 21 -31.33 1.22 -14.94
CA GLU A 21 -30.64 0.20 -15.71
C GLU A 21 -30.09 -0.91 -14.80
N GLU A 22 -29.88 -2.10 -15.39
CA GLU A 22 -29.21 -3.18 -14.68
C GLU A 22 -27.78 -2.78 -14.28
N GLY A 23 -27.40 -3.13 -13.05
CA GLY A 23 -26.10 -2.76 -12.49
C GLY A 23 -25.99 -1.31 -12.00
N VAL A 24 -27.02 -0.47 -12.15
CA VAL A 24 -27.01 0.91 -11.63
C VAL A 24 -27.55 0.95 -10.21
N VAL A 25 -26.73 1.44 -9.27
CA VAL A 25 -27.07 1.55 -7.85
C VAL A 25 -26.97 3.01 -7.39
N PRO A 26 -27.99 3.55 -6.71
CA PRO A 26 -27.91 4.87 -6.10
C PRO A 26 -27.06 4.81 -4.82
N ILE A 27 -26.02 5.62 -4.76
CA ILE A 27 -25.26 5.89 -3.54
C ILE A 27 -25.86 7.13 -2.89
N THR A 28 -26.44 6.96 -1.71
CA THR A 28 -26.99 8.06 -0.92
C THR A 28 -25.99 8.56 0.12
N PRO A 29 -26.10 9.83 0.51
CA PRO A 29 -25.37 10.37 1.66
C PRO A 29 -25.55 9.56 2.94
N ILE A 30 -24.47 9.45 3.72
CA ILE A 30 -24.50 8.88 5.07
C ILE A 30 -24.10 9.97 6.06
N GLU A 31 -24.78 9.97 7.19
CA GLU A 31 -24.43 10.77 8.35
C GLU A 31 -23.57 9.96 9.31
N LYS A 32 -22.40 10.49 9.69
CA LYS A 32 -21.51 9.85 10.67
C LYS A 32 -21.01 10.85 11.70
N PRO A 33 -21.13 10.55 13.00
CA PRO A 33 -20.53 11.36 14.05
C PRO A 33 -19.02 11.13 14.11
N PHE A 34 -18.28 12.18 14.44
CA PHE A 34 -16.84 12.19 14.61
C PHE A 34 -16.49 13.01 15.85
N THR A 35 -15.36 12.68 16.46
CA THR A 35 -14.79 13.46 17.56
C THR A 35 -13.38 13.85 17.17
N CYS A 36 -13.03 15.13 17.35
CA CYS A 36 -11.67 15.63 17.12
C CYS A 36 -11.24 16.48 18.30
N MET A 37 -9.95 16.40 18.60
CA MET A 37 -9.30 17.29 19.56
C MET A 37 -9.04 18.64 18.88
N VAL A 38 -9.58 19.72 19.46
CA VAL A 38 -9.31 21.10 19.05
C VAL A 38 -8.58 21.77 20.21
N GLY A 39 -7.25 21.75 20.18
CA GLY A 39 -6.43 22.03 21.36
C GLY A 39 -6.54 20.88 22.37
N GLU A 40 -6.83 21.21 23.63
CA GLU A 40 -7.03 20.22 24.70
C GLU A 40 -8.50 19.76 24.84
N GLU A 41 -9.43 20.40 24.14
CA GLU A 41 -10.84 20.06 24.19
C GLU A 41 -11.25 19.05 23.12
N SER A 42 -12.03 18.06 23.53
CA SER A 42 -12.68 17.11 22.62
C SER A 42 -14.01 17.67 22.12
N ARG A 43 -14.15 17.84 20.80
CA ARG A 43 -15.39 18.32 20.18
C ARG A 43 -15.96 17.27 19.23
N GLY A 44 -17.25 17.00 19.41
CA GLY A 44 -18.03 16.16 18.51
C GLY A 44 -18.62 16.97 17.36
N PHE A 45 -18.55 16.45 16.14
CA PHE A 45 -19.25 16.99 14.98
C PHE A 45 -19.79 15.86 14.12
N THR A 46 -20.83 16.16 13.35
CA THR A 46 -21.44 15.17 12.46
C THR A 46 -21.14 15.53 11.01
N ARG A 47 -20.72 14.53 10.23
CA ARG A 47 -20.45 14.69 8.80
C ARG A 47 -21.52 13.98 7.98
N TYR A 48 -22.18 14.74 7.11
CA TYR A 48 -23.09 14.25 6.10
C TYR A 48 -22.37 14.23 4.75
N GLN A 49 -22.09 13.05 4.19
CA GLN A 49 -21.31 12.92 2.97
C GLN A 49 -21.65 11.62 2.22
N LEU A 50 -21.46 11.60 0.90
CA LEU A 50 -21.49 10.37 0.11
C LEU A 50 -20.35 9.43 0.57
N PRO A 51 -20.62 8.13 0.81
CA PRO A 51 -19.61 7.17 1.26
C PRO A 51 -18.69 6.72 0.11
N MET A 52 -18.04 7.68 -0.55
CA MET A 52 -17.15 7.47 -1.67
C MET A 52 -15.90 8.33 -1.51
N THR A 53 -14.80 7.87 -2.09
CA THR A 53 -13.55 8.59 -2.17
C THR A 53 -12.99 8.43 -3.58
N GLY A 54 -12.23 9.40 -4.06
CA GLY A 54 -11.40 9.19 -5.25
C GLY A 54 -10.46 8.01 -5.02
N ALA A 55 -10.26 7.20 -6.05
CA ALA A 55 -9.45 5.99 -6.00
C ALA A 55 -8.17 6.08 -6.84
N ASP A 56 -7.92 7.20 -7.53
CA ASP A 56 -6.73 7.38 -8.38
C ASP A 56 -5.44 7.56 -7.55
N ALA A 57 -5.57 8.07 -6.33
CA ALA A 57 -4.48 8.17 -5.37
C ALA A 57 -4.95 7.64 -4.02
N PHE A 58 -4.13 6.79 -3.39
CA PHE A 58 -4.39 6.20 -2.10
C PHE A 58 -3.10 6.04 -1.32
N THR A 59 -3.23 5.94 -0.01
CA THR A 59 -2.09 5.73 0.88
C THR A 59 -1.55 4.31 0.78
N ASP A 60 -0.28 4.13 1.14
CA ASP A 60 0.37 2.82 1.31
C ASP A 60 -0.49 1.85 2.14
N TYR A 61 -1.07 2.33 3.25
CA TYR A 61 -1.99 1.57 4.09
C TYR A 61 -3.21 1.04 3.32
N ARG A 62 -3.83 1.87 2.47
CA ARG A 62 -5.02 1.47 1.68
C ARG A 62 -4.65 0.54 0.52
N SER A 63 -3.40 0.59 0.06
CA SER A 63 -2.87 -0.30 -0.98
C SER A 63 -2.46 -1.69 -0.46
N GLN A 64 -2.36 -1.86 0.86
CA GLN A 64 -1.86 -3.10 1.46
C GLN A 64 -2.73 -4.30 1.06
N GLY A 65 -2.08 -5.38 0.65
CA GLY A 65 -2.74 -6.60 0.15
C GLY A 65 -3.20 -6.54 -1.32
N GLN A 66 -3.03 -5.41 -2.00
CA GLN A 66 -3.38 -5.29 -3.43
C GLN A 66 -2.13 -5.39 -4.31
N THR A 67 -2.28 -5.96 -5.50
CA THR A 67 -1.28 -5.90 -6.58
C THR A 67 -1.75 -4.91 -7.62
N ILE A 68 -0.99 -3.85 -7.83
CA ILE A 68 -1.27 -2.76 -8.77
C ILE A 68 -0.27 -2.86 -9.91
N VAL A 69 -0.77 -2.98 -11.14
CA VAL A 69 0.09 -3.29 -12.30
C VAL A 69 1.10 -2.17 -12.54
N TYR A 70 0.62 -0.93 -12.60
CA TYR A 70 1.43 0.28 -12.81
C TYR A 70 1.19 1.25 -11.67
N VAL A 71 2.26 1.72 -11.03
CA VAL A 71 2.14 2.59 -9.86
C VAL A 71 3.09 3.77 -9.96
N ILE A 72 2.59 4.95 -9.60
CA ILE A 72 3.41 6.14 -9.36
C ILE A 72 3.46 6.34 -7.85
N LEU A 73 4.67 6.32 -7.29
CA LEU A 73 4.92 6.41 -5.86
C LEU A 73 5.39 7.81 -5.48
N ASP A 74 4.74 8.40 -4.50
CA ASP A 74 5.22 9.61 -3.83
C ASP A 74 5.91 9.21 -2.52
N LEU A 75 7.23 9.36 -2.49
CA LEU A 75 8.09 8.96 -1.37
C LEU A 75 8.61 10.17 -0.58
N ALA A 76 7.99 11.34 -0.72
CA ALA A 76 8.34 12.47 0.12
C ALA A 76 7.77 12.31 1.54
N THR A 77 8.54 12.77 2.52
CA THR A 77 8.09 12.83 3.91
C THR A 77 6.84 13.72 4.00
N PRO A 78 5.72 13.20 4.55
CA PRO A 78 4.51 13.98 4.69
C PRO A 78 4.73 15.15 5.68
N PRO A 79 3.98 16.26 5.53
CA PRO A 79 4.12 17.43 6.41
C PRO A 79 3.69 17.15 7.86
N SER A 80 2.93 16.08 8.09
CA SER A 80 2.49 15.61 9.40
C SER A 80 2.55 14.07 9.45
N GLY A 81 2.70 13.50 10.65
CA GLY A 81 2.71 12.04 10.84
C GLY A 81 4.09 11.39 10.90
N GLY A 82 5.17 12.17 10.97
CA GLY A 82 6.54 11.66 11.13
C GLY A 82 7.24 11.30 9.82
N PRO A 83 8.54 10.97 9.86
CA PRO A 83 9.30 10.57 8.69
C PRO A 83 8.80 9.23 8.14
N LEU A 84 8.90 9.04 6.82
CA LEU A 84 8.67 7.74 6.21
C LEU A 84 9.67 6.72 6.75
N THR A 85 9.20 5.49 6.94
CA THR A 85 10.04 4.36 7.35
C THR A 85 10.37 3.45 6.16
N LEU A 86 11.38 2.59 6.29
CA LEU A 86 11.67 1.54 5.31
C LEU A 86 10.45 0.65 5.06
N PHE A 87 9.62 0.42 6.09
CA PHE A 87 8.43 -0.40 5.98
C PHE A 87 7.37 0.22 5.06
N ASN A 88 7.12 1.54 5.18
CA ASN A 88 6.21 2.25 4.28
C ASN A 88 6.67 2.13 2.83
N LEU A 89 7.97 2.30 2.62
CA LEU A 89 8.59 2.19 1.30
C LEU A 89 8.47 0.77 0.73
N TYR A 90 8.76 -0.25 1.56
CA TYR A 90 8.59 -1.65 1.19
C TYR A 90 7.14 -1.98 0.81
N VAL A 91 6.16 -1.55 1.60
CA VAL A 91 4.74 -1.75 1.30
C VAL A 91 4.38 -1.13 -0.04
N ALA A 92 4.78 0.12 -0.27
CA ALA A 92 4.51 0.86 -1.50
C ALA A 92 5.14 0.19 -2.75
N LEU A 93 6.41 -0.19 -2.68
CA LEU A 93 7.13 -0.82 -3.80
C LEU A 93 6.62 -2.22 -4.12
N SER A 94 6.33 -3.01 -3.08
CA SER A 94 5.83 -4.39 -3.20
C SER A 94 4.43 -4.50 -3.78
N ARG A 95 3.72 -3.37 -4.01
CA ARG A 95 2.43 -3.38 -4.71
C ARG A 95 2.57 -3.67 -6.20
N SER A 96 3.73 -3.36 -6.78
CA SER A 96 4.01 -3.55 -8.20
C SER A 96 4.66 -4.90 -8.49
N ARG A 97 4.71 -5.28 -9.77
CA ARG A 97 5.36 -6.53 -10.21
C ARG A 97 6.86 -6.41 -10.47
N GLY A 98 7.40 -5.19 -10.53
CA GLY A 98 8.81 -4.95 -10.78
C GLY A 98 9.12 -3.50 -11.16
N ALA A 99 10.41 -3.17 -11.25
CA ALA A 99 10.89 -1.80 -11.45
C ALA A 99 10.35 -1.13 -12.73
N SER A 100 10.13 -1.90 -13.80
CA SER A 100 9.62 -1.37 -15.07
C SER A 100 8.21 -0.78 -14.95
N THR A 101 7.43 -1.19 -13.93
CA THR A 101 6.06 -0.72 -13.69
C THR A 101 5.92 0.25 -12.52
N VAL A 102 7.04 0.61 -11.88
CA VAL A 102 7.10 1.65 -10.84
C VAL A 102 7.63 2.94 -11.43
N ARG A 103 7.03 4.07 -11.07
CA ARG A 103 7.58 5.40 -11.28
C ARG A 103 7.60 6.15 -9.96
N LEU A 104 8.61 6.99 -9.76
CA LEU A 104 8.67 7.88 -8.61
C LEU A 104 8.14 9.25 -9.04
N LEU A 105 7.26 9.85 -8.23
CA LEU A 105 6.68 11.15 -8.52
C LEU A 105 7.71 12.28 -8.38
N ARG A 106 8.66 12.11 -7.45
CA ARG A 106 9.72 13.07 -7.11
C ARG A 106 10.87 12.36 -6.42
N ASP A 107 11.99 13.08 -6.28
CA ASP A 107 13.16 12.61 -5.55
C ASP A 107 12.86 12.32 -4.07
N PHE A 108 13.63 11.41 -3.48
CA PHE A 108 13.53 11.01 -2.08
C PHE A 108 14.91 10.92 -1.43
N SER A 109 14.95 10.99 -0.10
CA SER A 109 16.22 10.89 0.64
C SER A 109 16.75 9.46 0.60
N PRO A 110 17.99 9.20 0.13
CA PRO A 110 18.59 7.87 0.14
C PRO A 110 18.70 7.26 1.55
N ALA A 111 18.73 8.10 2.59
CA ALA A 111 18.75 7.65 3.98
C ALA A 111 17.53 6.77 4.35
N LEU A 112 16.40 6.92 3.65
CA LEU A 112 15.22 6.07 3.83
C LEU A 112 15.54 4.59 3.57
N LEU A 113 16.36 4.31 2.56
CA LEU A 113 16.78 2.94 2.20
C LEU A 113 17.93 2.43 3.06
N MET A 114 18.64 3.31 3.74
CA MET A 114 19.75 2.96 4.63
C MET A 114 19.31 2.76 6.08
N SER A 115 18.02 2.92 6.37
CA SER A 115 17.49 2.68 7.70
C SER A 115 17.52 1.19 8.05
N SER A 116 17.89 0.88 9.30
CA SER A 116 17.96 -0.50 9.78
C SER A 116 16.56 -1.10 9.88
N ILE A 117 16.45 -2.39 9.53
CA ILE A 117 15.26 -3.19 9.84
C ILE A 117 15.14 -3.29 11.38
N ASP A 118 13.91 -3.34 11.88
CA ASP A 118 13.65 -3.57 13.30
C ASP A 118 14.32 -4.88 13.75
N PRO A 119 15.18 -4.85 14.79
CA PRO A 119 15.91 -6.04 15.23
C PRO A 119 14.99 -7.17 15.67
N TYR A 120 13.81 -6.86 16.22
CA TYR A 120 12.82 -7.86 16.59
C TYR A 120 12.25 -8.58 15.37
N LEU A 121 11.96 -7.83 14.29
CA LEU A 121 11.50 -8.43 13.03
C LEU A 121 12.59 -9.29 12.38
N ALA A 122 13.85 -8.85 12.43
CA ALA A 122 14.97 -9.63 11.91
C ALA A 122 15.19 -10.94 12.68
N GLU A 123 15.05 -10.91 14.01
CA GLU A 123 15.11 -12.11 14.85
C GLU A 123 13.93 -13.05 14.57
N GLU A 124 12.73 -12.49 14.37
CA GLU A 124 11.53 -13.26 14.04
C GLU A 124 11.64 -13.93 12.66
N ASP A 125 12.16 -13.23 11.64
CA ASP A 125 12.42 -13.80 10.32
C ASP A 125 13.38 -15.01 10.44
N LYS A 126 14.46 -14.88 11.23
CA LYS A 126 15.39 -15.98 11.49
C LYS A 126 14.69 -17.17 12.17
N ARG A 127 13.85 -16.90 13.18
CA ARG A 127 13.06 -17.94 13.87
C ARG A 127 12.13 -18.68 12.90
N LEU A 128 11.49 -17.95 11.98
CA LEU A 128 10.60 -18.53 10.96
C LEU A 128 11.37 -19.40 9.95
N ASP A 129 12.59 -19.02 9.57
CA ASP A 129 13.45 -19.82 8.71
C ASP A 129 13.86 -21.14 9.38
N GLU A 130 14.23 -21.09 10.66
CA GLU A 130 14.56 -22.29 11.44
C GLU A 130 13.36 -23.27 11.52
N LEU A 131 12.16 -22.75 11.74
CA LEU A 131 10.91 -23.51 11.74
C LEU A 131 10.57 -24.08 10.35
N ASN A 132 10.85 -23.34 9.28
CA ASN A 132 10.66 -23.81 7.92
C ASN A 132 11.55 -25.02 7.61
N GLU A 133 12.83 -24.97 8.01
CA GLU A 133 13.76 -26.09 7.88
C GLU A 133 13.37 -27.31 8.72
N GLU A 134 12.83 -27.10 9.92
CA GLU A 134 12.28 -28.18 10.73
C GLU A 134 11.05 -28.82 10.06
N THR A 135 10.16 -28.00 9.51
CA THR A 135 8.96 -28.47 8.80
C THR A 135 9.32 -29.33 7.59
N LYS A 136 10.34 -28.91 6.82
CA LYS A 136 10.90 -29.70 5.71
C LYS A 136 11.47 -31.05 6.18
N ARG A 137 12.20 -31.08 7.30
CA ARG A 137 12.76 -32.30 7.90
C ARG A 137 11.70 -33.30 8.35
N ARG A 138 10.55 -32.84 8.83
CA ARG A 138 9.42 -33.68 9.27
C ARG A 138 8.64 -34.34 8.12
N GLY A 139 9.06 -34.13 6.86
CA GLY A 139 8.47 -34.79 5.70
C GLY A 139 7.16 -34.18 5.21
N PHE A 140 6.73 -33.06 5.77
CA PHE A 140 5.67 -32.27 5.17
C PHE A 140 6.19 -31.67 3.86
N LYS A 141 5.48 -31.90 2.75
CA LYS A 141 5.71 -31.12 1.53
C LYS A 141 5.62 -29.66 1.95
N CYS A 142 6.70 -28.90 1.74
CA CYS A 142 6.64 -27.46 1.86
C CYS A 142 5.41 -27.00 1.06
N TRP A 143 4.55 -26.18 1.64
CA TRP A 143 3.63 -25.40 0.82
C TRP A 143 4.50 -24.68 -0.20
N SER A 144 4.33 -25.03 -1.48
CA SER A 144 5.22 -24.58 -2.55
C SER A 144 5.34 -23.05 -2.46
N PRO A 145 6.56 -22.50 -2.30
CA PRO A 145 6.73 -21.06 -2.27
C PRO A 145 6.62 -20.55 -3.71
N ALA A 146 5.40 -20.25 -4.14
CA ALA A 146 5.20 -19.23 -5.15
C ALA A 146 5.59 -17.83 -4.60
N LEU A 147 5.90 -17.71 -3.30
CA LEU A 147 6.71 -16.65 -2.74
C LEU A 147 8.11 -17.18 -2.45
N LYS A 148 8.96 -17.18 -3.48
CA LYS A 148 10.40 -17.11 -3.25
C LYS A 148 10.68 -15.83 -2.40
N PRO A 149 11.65 -15.84 -1.47
CA PRO A 149 12.16 -14.62 -0.83
C PRO A 149 12.77 -13.62 -1.85
N THR A 150 12.78 -13.98 -3.13
CA THR A 150 13.14 -13.08 -4.23
C THR A 150 12.24 -11.86 -4.35
N VAL A 151 11.12 -11.65 -3.65
CA VAL A 151 10.49 -10.32 -3.74
C VAL A 151 11.25 -9.31 -2.89
N LEU A 152 11.72 -9.66 -1.69
CA LEU A 152 12.58 -8.76 -0.92
C LEU A 152 14.00 -8.78 -1.49
N GLU A 153 14.60 -9.94 -1.74
CA GLU A 153 15.95 -9.97 -2.32
C GLU A 153 15.97 -9.52 -3.78
N SER A 154 15.06 -9.91 -4.68
CA SER A 154 15.08 -9.38 -6.06
C SER A 154 14.57 -7.95 -6.13
N CYS A 155 13.65 -7.48 -5.27
CA CYS A 155 13.28 -6.07 -5.31
C CYS A 155 14.36 -5.21 -4.63
N VAL A 156 14.97 -5.63 -3.52
CA VAL A 156 16.11 -4.93 -2.89
C VAL A 156 17.39 -5.05 -3.73
N LEU A 157 17.64 -6.17 -4.43
CA LEU A 157 18.75 -6.32 -5.38
C LEU A 157 18.45 -5.61 -6.70
N GLN A 158 17.24 -5.62 -7.26
CA GLN A 158 16.92 -4.83 -8.46
C GLN A 158 16.83 -3.34 -8.17
N ILE A 159 16.39 -2.93 -6.98
CA ILE A 159 16.49 -1.54 -6.49
C ILE A 159 17.95 -1.22 -6.17
N GLY A 160 18.72 -2.14 -5.59
CA GLY A 160 20.16 -1.99 -5.33
C GLY A 160 20.98 -1.85 -6.61
N ASP A 161 20.66 -2.61 -7.65
CA ASP A 161 21.25 -2.54 -8.98
C ASP A 161 20.79 -1.26 -9.70
N SER A 162 19.52 -0.86 -9.57
CA SER A 162 19.01 0.42 -10.09
C SER A 162 19.62 1.62 -9.35
N ILE A 163 19.95 1.48 -8.05
CA ILE A 163 20.65 2.50 -7.25
C ILE A 163 22.14 2.52 -7.59
N SER A 164 22.76 1.38 -7.91
CA SER A 164 24.12 1.35 -8.47
C SER A 164 24.17 2.04 -9.84
N ILE A 165 23.14 1.85 -10.68
CA ILE A 165 22.99 2.55 -11.96
C ILE A 165 22.76 4.06 -11.73
N MET A 166 21.91 4.47 -10.79
CA MET A 166 21.72 5.89 -10.45
C MET A 166 22.95 6.52 -9.75
N ARG A 167 23.73 5.76 -8.99
CA ARG A 167 25.02 6.20 -8.41
C ARG A 167 26.04 6.50 -9.51
N HIS A 168 26.06 5.73 -10.59
CA HIS A 168 27.00 5.94 -11.69
C HIS A 168 26.67 7.19 -12.52
N GLU A 169 25.39 7.55 -12.64
CA GLU A 169 24.96 8.79 -13.33
C GLU A 169 25.08 10.05 -12.46
N LEU A 170 24.91 9.95 -11.14
CA LEU A 170 25.06 11.09 -10.21
C LEU A 170 26.52 11.44 -9.90
N THR A 171 27.47 10.52 -10.09
CA THR A 171 28.92 10.77 -9.88
C THR A 171 29.61 11.30 -11.16
N MET A 172 28.90 11.34 -12.29
CA MET A 172 29.39 11.82 -13.59
C MET A 172 28.81 13.19 -13.99
N ARG A 173 28.28 13.95 -13.02
CA ARG A 173 27.92 15.37 -13.18
C ARG A 173 28.74 16.24 -12.25
#